data_AF-U3J407-F1
#
_entry.id   AF-U3J407-F1
#
_cell.length_a   1.000
_cell.length_b   1.000
_cell.length_c   1.000
_cell.angle_alpha   90.00
_cell.angle_beta   90.00
_cell.angle_gamma   90.00
#
_symmetry.space_group_name_H-M   'P 1'
#
loop_
_entity.id
_entity.type
_entity.pdbx_description
1 polymer ?
#
loop_
_entity_poly.entity_id
_entity_poly.type
_entity_poly.pdbx_seq_one_letter_code
_entity_poly.pdbx_strand_id
1 'polypeptide(L)'
;RAAEWQLERPAWSGRLRLTARGSTAFIRLEDRASGELFAQAPVEQFPSIAVESVTDSSRYFVIRIEDENGRRAFIGVGFVDRGDAFDFNVALQDHFKWVKQQSELAKQAENPDQGPKLDLSFKEGQTIKLNIAVRAFSG
;
A
#
# COMPACT_ATOMS: atom_id res chain seq x y z
N ARG A 1 -19.39 -15.65 1.41
CA ARG A 1 -18.47 -16.45 0.55
C ARG A 1 -18.77 -16.10 -0.91
N ALA A 2 -17.81 -16.18 -1.82
CA ALA A 2 -18.02 -15.82 -3.23
C ALA A 2 -19.08 -16.72 -3.89
N ALA A 3 -19.15 -17.99 -3.47
CA ALA A 3 -20.16 -18.94 -3.91
C ALA A 3 -21.62 -18.51 -3.64
N GLU A 4 -21.85 -17.53 -2.75
CA GLU A 4 -23.19 -16.99 -2.44
C GLU A 4 -23.57 -15.82 -3.35
N TRP A 5 -22.70 -15.40 -4.26
CA TRP A 5 -22.93 -14.27 -5.16
C TRP A 5 -23.46 -14.75 -6.52
N GLN A 6 -24.23 -13.91 -7.21
CA GLN A 6 -24.66 -14.14 -8.59
C GLN A 6 -23.52 -13.84 -9.58
N LEU A 7 -22.46 -14.65 -9.51
CA LEU A 7 -21.22 -14.46 -10.28
C LEU A 7 -21.41 -14.53 -11.81
N GLU A 8 -22.47 -15.20 -12.26
CA GLU A 8 -22.82 -15.38 -13.68
C GLU A 8 -23.35 -14.10 -14.33
N ARG A 9 -23.89 -13.15 -13.54
CA ARG A 9 -24.50 -11.91 -14.04
C ARG A 9 -24.10 -10.73 -13.14
N PRO A 10 -22.94 -10.09 -13.41
CA PRO A 10 -22.54 -8.93 -12.64
C PRO A 10 -23.56 -7.80 -12.80
N ALA A 11 -23.91 -7.13 -11.70
CA ALA A 11 -24.82 -5.99 -11.72
C ALA A 11 -24.24 -4.79 -12.51
N TRP A 12 -22.91 -4.72 -12.59
CA TRP A 12 -22.17 -3.71 -13.33
C TRP A 12 -20.79 -4.25 -13.74
N SER A 13 -20.23 -3.75 -14.84
CA SER A 13 -18.89 -4.09 -15.30
C SER A 13 -18.22 -2.86 -15.87
N GLY A 14 -16.93 -2.68 -15.59
CA GLY A 14 -16.19 -1.51 -16.05
C GLY A 14 -14.71 -1.61 -15.73
N ARG A 15 -14.08 -0.45 -15.56
CA ARG A 15 -12.66 -0.31 -15.26
C ARG A 15 -12.45 -0.03 -13.78
N LEU A 16 -11.54 -0.77 -13.15
CA LEU A 16 -11.03 -0.43 -11.82
C LEU A 16 -9.76 0.42 -11.95
N ARG A 17 -9.68 1.49 -11.16
CA ARG A 17 -8.49 2.33 -11.05
C ARG A 17 -8.14 2.51 -9.57
N LEU A 18 -6.91 2.16 -9.21
CA LEU A 18 -6.34 2.47 -7.91
C LEU A 18 -5.54 3.77 -8.02
N THR A 19 -5.90 4.77 -7.23
CA THR A 19 -5.18 6.06 -7.16
C THR A 19 -4.79 6.34 -5.71
N ALA A 20 -3.77 7.15 -5.47
CA ALA A 20 -3.35 7.52 -4.12
C ALA A 20 -3.19 9.04 -4.00
N ARG A 21 -3.59 9.59 -2.86
CA ARG A 21 -3.38 10.99 -2.51
C ARG A 21 -2.90 11.06 -1.06
N GLY A 22 -1.61 11.36 -0.89
CA GLY A 22 -0.98 11.34 0.43
C GLY A 22 -0.94 9.92 1.01
N SER A 23 -1.51 9.75 2.20
CA SER A 23 -1.62 8.47 2.90
C SER A 23 -2.87 7.66 2.55
N THR A 24 -3.78 8.22 1.75
CA THR A 24 -5.06 7.59 1.43
C THR A 24 -5.05 7.06 0.01
N ALA A 25 -5.41 5.78 -0.14
CA ALA A 25 -5.67 5.15 -1.43
C ALA A 25 -7.15 5.26 -1.78
N PHE A 26 -7.47 5.42 -3.05
CA PHE A 26 -8.82 5.51 -3.58
C PHE A 26 -8.99 4.47 -4.67
N ILE A 27 -9.91 3.53 -4.44
CA ILE A 27 -10.34 2.56 -5.43
C ILE A 27 -11.53 3.18 -6.15
N ARG A 28 -11.39 3.36 -7.46
CA ARG A 28 -12.40 3.98 -8.32
C ARG A 28 -12.91 2.95 -9.32
N LEU A 29 -14.22 2.79 -9.36
CA LEU A 29 -14.91 2.02 -10.38
C LEU A 29 -15.44 3.00 -11.42
N GLU A 30 -14.92 2.91 -12.63
CA GLU A 30 -15.19 3.85 -13.73
C GLU A 30 -15.82 3.09 -14.91
N ASP A 31 -16.74 3.71 -15.63
CA ASP A 31 -17.23 3.16 -16.89
C ASP A 31 -16.07 3.02 -17.89
N ARG A 32 -16.05 1.91 -18.63
CA ARG A 32 -14.94 1.57 -19.53
C ARG A 32 -14.85 2.51 -20.74
N ALA A 33 -15.99 3.04 -21.21
CA ALA A 33 -16.06 3.87 -22.41
C ALA A 33 -15.97 5.36 -22.08
N SER A 34 -16.76 5.84 -21.12
CA SER A 34 -16.84 7.26 -20.77
C SER A 34 -15.81 7.69 -19.72
N GLY A 35 -15.35 6.76 -18.88
CA GLY A 35 -14.55 7.08 -17.70
C GLY A 35 -15.35 7.71 -16.56
N GLU A 36 -16.68 7.70 -16.63
CA GLU A 36 -17.57 8.20 -15.58
C GLU A 36 -17.40 7.39 -14.30
N LEU A 37 -17.32 8.08 -13.15
CA LEU A 37 -17.17 7.44 -11.86
C LEU A 37 -18.49 6.79 -11.44
N PHE A 38 -18.50 5.46 -11.33
CA PHE A 38 -19.63 4.71 -10.81
C PHE A 38 -19.62 4.67 -9.28
N ALA A 39 -18.48 4.33 -8.69
CA ALA A 39 -18.31 4.30 -7.24
C ALA A 39 -16.86 4.52 -6.83
N GLN A 40 -16.66 5.01 -5.61
CA GLN A 40 -15.34 5.21 -5.03
C GLN A 40 -15.28 4.60 -3.63
N ALA A 41 -14.14 4.04 -3.27
CA ALA A 41 -13.84 3.55 -1.94
C ALA A 41 -12.53 4.18 -1.42
N PRO A 42 -12.60 5.08 -0.43
CA PRO A 42 -11.41 5.55 0.26
C PRO A 42 -10.88 4.47 1.22
N VAL A 43 -9.58 4.21 1.14
CA VAL A 43 -8.83 3.29 1.99
C VAL A 43 -7.75 4.08 2.70
N GLU A 44 -7.82 4.14 4.02
CA GLU A 44 -6.87 4.92 4.85
C GLU A 44 -5.79 4.03 5.48
N GLN A 45 -6.05 2.73 5.56
CA GLN A 45 -5.12 1.75 6.10
C GLN A 45 -5.38 0.38 5.45
N PHE A 46 -4.34 -0.44 5.36
CA PHE A 46 -4.45 -1.84 4.92
C PHE A 46 -3.56 -2.74 5.78
N PRO A 47 -4.05 -3.90 6.23
CA PRO A 47 -5.40 -4.44 6.03
C PRO A 47 -6.51 -3.66 6.77
N SER A 48 -7.71 -3.58 6.18
CA SER A 48 -8.87 -2.92 6.81
C SER A 48 -10.20 -3.44 6.27
N ILE A 49 -11.29 -3.09 6.96
CA ILE A 49 -12.67 -3.40 6.51
C ILE A 49 -13.06 -2.68 5.20
N ALA A 50 -12.24 -1.75 4.72
CA ALA A 50 -12.51 -1.08 3.45
C ALA A 50 -12.31 -2.02 2.26
N VAL A 51 -11.44 -3.02 2.38
CA VAL A 51 -11.16 -4.05 1.36
C VAL A 51 -10.92 -5.38 2.04
N GLU A 52 -11.84 -6.32 1.86
CA GLU A 52 -11.74 -7.67 2.41
C GLU A 52 -11.67 -8.70 1.27
N SER A 53 -10.64 -9.55 1.29
CA SER A 53 -10.53 -10.68 0.37
C SER A 53 -11.54 -11.77 0.73
N VAL A 54 -12.18 -12.36 -0.27
CA VAL A 54 -13.13 -13.43 -0.04
C VAL A 54 -12.42 -14.77 0.25
N THR A 55 -12.83 -15.47 1.31
CA THR A 55 -12.09 -16.64 1.84
C THR A 55 -12.04 -17.85 0.91
N ASP A 56 -13.05 -18.03 0.05
CA ASP A 56 -13.15 -19.13 -0.90
C ASP A 56 -12.63 -18.77 -2.30
N SER A 57 -12.11 -17.54 -2.51
CA SER A 57 -11.60 -17.14 -3.82
C SER A 57 -10.60 -15.99 -3.77
N SER A 58 -9.46 -16.15 -4.45
CA SER A 58 -8.46 -15.10 -4.63
C SER A 58 -8.85 -14.04 -5.67
N ARG A 59 -10.00 -14.17 -6.35
CA ARG A 59 -10.45 -13.23 -7.39
C ARG A 59 -11.52 -12.26 -6.93
N TYR A 60 -12.09 -12.47 -5.75
CA TYR A 60 -13.23 -11.69 -5.28
C TYR A 60 -12.86 -10.94 -4.00
N PHE A 61 -13.36 -9.71 -3.92
CA PHE A 61 -13.13 -8.80 -2.82
C PHE A 61 -14.45 -8.13 -2.45
N VAL A 62 -14.64 -7.84 -1.17
CA VAL A 62 -15.69 -6.95 -0.68
C VAL A 62 -15.06 -5.58 -0.47
N ILE A 63 -15.61 -4.56 -1.11
CA ILE A 63 -15.11 -3.19 -1.03
C ILE A 63 -16.18 -2.30 -0.43
N ARG A 64 -15.78 -1.49 0.56
CA ARG A 64 -16.64 -0.47 1.17
C ARG A 64 -16.57 0.84 0.38
N ILE A 65 -17.59 1.10 -0.43
CA ILE A 65 -17.72 2.35 -1.17
C ILE A 65 -18.36 3.44 -0.32
N GLU A 66 -18.09 4.69 -0.67
CA GLU A 66 -18.68 5.89 -0.06
C GLU A 66 -19.24 6.79 -1.17
N ASP A 67 -20.47 7.30 -1.00
CA ASP A 67 -21.06 8.28 -1.91
C ASP A 67 -20.65 9.72 -1.55
N GLU A 68 -21.05 10.69 -2.38
CA GLU A 68 -20.78 12.11 -2.13
C GLU A 68 -21.45 12.65 -0.86
N ASN A 69 -22.45 11.95 -0.32
CA ASN A 69 -23.17 12.28 0.91
C ASN A 69 -22.56 11.59 2.16
N GLY A 70 -21.44 10.85 2.02
CA GLY A 70 -20.79 10.10 3.09
C GLY A 70 -21.51 8.79 3.47
N ARG A 71 -22.48 8.33 2.67
CA ARG A 71 -23.15 7.04 2.89
C ARG A 71 -22.26 5.92 2.44
N ARG A 72 -22.20 4.86 3.26
CA ARG A 72 -21.33 3.70 3.03
C ARG A 72 -22.14 2.50 2.59
N ALA A 73 -21.64 1.79 1.59
CA ALA A 73 -22.20 0.52 1.13
C ALA A 73 -21.06 -0.48 0.87
N PHE A 74 -21.38 -1.77 0.93
CA PHE A 74 -20.45 -2.83 0.58
C PHE A 74 -20.84 -3.41 -0.76
N ILE A 75 -19.87 -3.53 -1.65
CA ILE A 75 -20.04 -4.14 -2.97
C ILE A 75 -19.05 -5.28 -3.15
N GLY A 76 -19.51 -6.33 -3.83
CA GLY A 76 -18.64 -7.40 -4.29
C GLY A 76 -17.96 -7.02 -5.59
N VAL A 77 -16.64 -7.07 -5.63
CA VAL A 77 -15.84 -6.85 -6.83
C VAL A 77 -15.12 -8.13 -7.19
N GLY A 78 -15.19 -8.50 -8.47
CA GLY A 78 -14.55 -9.68 -9.02
C GLY A 78 -13.66 -9.33 -10.18
N PHE A 79 -12.50 -9.96 -10.25
CA PHE A 79 -11.63 -9.91 -11.41
C PHE A 79 -11.85 -11.15 -12.28
N VAL A 80 -11.74 -10.96 -13.60
CA VAL A 80 -11.83 -12.07 -14.56
C VAL A 80 -10.62 -12.99 -14.35
N ASP A 81 -9.42 -12.41 -14.29
CA ASP A 81 -8.18 -13.14 -14.11
C ASP A 81 -7.62 -13.05 -12.69
N ARG A 82 -6.95 -14.13 -12.27
CA ARG A 82 -6.27 -14.17 -10.95
C ARG A 82 -5.07 -13.23 -10.90
N GLY A 83 -4.44 -12.95 -12.04
CA GLY A 83 -3.32 -12.01 -12.15
C GLY A 83 -3.74 -10.60 -11.77
N ASP A 84 -4.83 -10.10 -12.38
CA ASP A 84 -5.35 -8.76 -12.08
C ASP A 84 -5.76 -8.60 -10.61
N ALA A 85 -6.39 -9.63 -10.03
CA ALA A 85 -6.75 -9.65 -8.60
C ALA A 85 -5.51 -9.60 -7.71
N PHE A 86 -4.45 -10.31 -8.10
CA PHE A 86 -3.19 -10.31 -7.37
C PHE A 86 -2.50 -8.94 -7.45
N ASP A 87 -2.38 -8.37 -8.65
CA ASP A 87 -1.78 -7.06 -8.88
C ASP A 87 -2.53 -5.96 -8.12
N PHE A 88 -3.86 -6.01 -8.09
CA PHE A 88 -4.68 -5.11 -7.28
C PHE A 88 -4.33 -5.19 -5.79
N ASN A 89 -4.29 -6.40 -5.23
CA ASN A 89 -4.02 -6.60 -3.81
C ASN A 89 -2.58 -6.19 -3.45
N VAL A 90 -1.61 -6.50 -4.31
CA VAL A 90 -0.20 -6.11 -4.11
C VAL A 90 -0.02 -4.60 -4.21
N ALA A 91 -0.62 -3.95 -5.21
CA ALA A 91 -0.52 -2.50 -5.37
C ALA A 91 -1.08 -1.75 -4.14
N LEU A 92 -2.17 -2.26 -3.56
CA LEU A 92 -2.74 -1.71 -2.34
C LEU A 92 -1.81 -1.93 -1.14
N GLN A 93 -1.30 -3.15 -0.96
CA GLN A 93 -0.36 -3.48 0.12
C GLN A 93 0.92 -2.66 0.07
N ASP A 94 1.51 -2.52 -1.12
CA ASP A 94 2.75 -1.77 -1.32
C ASP A 94 2.58 -0.29 -1.00
N HIS A 95 1.46 0.30 -1.41
CA HIS A 95 1.13 1.68 -1.04
C HIS A 95 1.12 1.88 0.47
N PHE A 96 0.41 1.04 1.24
CA PHE A 96 0.35 1.20 2.69
C PHE A 96 1.64 0.82 3.42
N LYS A 97 2.43 -0.10 2.86
CA LYS A 97 3.78 -0.36 3.35
C LYS A 97 4.65 0.89 3.25
N TRP A 98 4.61 1.57 2.11
CA TRP A 98 5.33 2.83 1.91
C TRP A 98 4.81 3.95 2.83
N VAL A 99 3.48 4.10 2.97
CA VAL A 99 2.87 5.08 3.88
C VAL A 99 3.32 4.86 5.33
N LYS A 100 3.37 3.61 5.79
CA LYS A 100 3.83 3.26 7.14
C LYS A 100 5.30 3.64 7.34
N GLN A 101 6.16 3.33 6.38
CA GLN A 101 7.59 3.68 6.43
C GLN A 101 7.80 5.20 6.47
N GLN A 102 7.07 5.96 5.66
CA GLN A 102 7.11 7.43 5.69
C GLN A 102 6.67 7.99 7.05
N SER A 103 5.61 7.42 7.64
CA SER A 103 5.16 7.83 8.97
C SER A 103 6.20 7.52 10.06
N GLU A 104 6.89 6.39 9.98
CA GLU A 104 7.95 6.04 10.94
C GLU A 104 9.17 6.96 10.82
N LEU A 105 9.60 7.29 9.59
CA LEU A 105 10.69 8.23 9.32
C LEU A 105 10.36 9.64 9.81
N ALA A 106 9.13 10.12 9.58
CA ALA A 106 8.68 11.42 10.08
C ALA A 106 8.70 11.48 11.62
N LYS A 107 8.25 10.41 12.30
CA LYS A 107 8.30 10.32 13.77
C LYS A 107 9.73 10.30 14.32
N GLN A 108 10.67 9.65 13.61
CA GLN A 108 12.08 9.66 13.98
C GLN A 108 12.73 11.05 13.79
N ALA A 109 12.32 11.78 12.75
CA ALA A 109 12.78 13.15 12.53
C ALA A 109 12.24 14.15 13.59
N GLU A 110 11.01 13.95 14.06
CA GLU A 110 10.42 14.77 15.13
C GLU A 110 10.92 14.38 16.54
N ASN A 111 11.33 13.13 16.76
CA ASN A 111 11.91 12.65 18.03
C ASN A 111 13.26 11.95 17.81
N PRO A 112 14.37 12.70 17.61
CA PRO A 112 15.70 12.13 17.44
C PRO A 112 16.23 11.35 18.66
N ASP A 113 15.53 11.40 19.81
CA ASP A 113 15.94 10.81 21.09
C ASP A 113 15.49 9.35 21.32
N GLN A 114 14.74 8.72 20.39
CA GLN A 114 14.25 7.33 20.53
C GLN A 114 14.89 6.31 19.57
N GLY A 115 15.99 6.67 18.90
CA GLY A 115 16.84 5.66 18.26
C GLY A 115 17.60 4.85 19.31
N PRO A 116 17.89 3.55 19.09
CA PRO A 116 18.88 2.89 19.93
C PRO A 116 20.15 3.73 19.88
N LYS A 117 20.67 4.17 21.04
CA LYS A 117 21.97 4.82 21.16
C LYS A 117 23.02 3.84 20.62
N LEU A 118 23.26 3.90 19.32
CA LEU A 118 24.45 3.37 18.68
C LEU A 118 25.57 4.28 19.17
N ASP A 119 26.16 3.88 20.29
CA ASP A 119 27.34 4.53 20.85
C ASP A 119 28.52 4.21 19.92
N LEU A 120 28.61 4.98 18.83
CA LEU A 120 29.72 4.95 17.86
C LEU A 120 30.93 5.74 18.37
N SER A 121 30.88 6.18 19.63
CA SER A 121 31.99 6.79 20.34
C SER A 121 33.06 5.72 20.57
N PHE A 122 34.25 5.92 20.01
CA PHE A 122 35.42 5.14 20.39
C PHE A 122 35.57 5.18 21.91
N LYS A 123 35.63 4.00 22.55
CA LYS A 123 35.90 3.94 23.98
C LYS A 123 37.28 4.56 24.24
N GLU A 124 37.38 5.35 25.31
CA GLU A 124 38.59 6.05 25.72
C GLU A 124 39.77 5.06 25.75
N GLY A 125 40.73 5.23 24.82
CA GLY A 125 41.88 4.33 24.65
C GLY A 125 41.92 3.48 23.37
N GLN A 126 40.93 3.55 22.47
CA GLN A 126 41.01 2.89 21.17
C GLN A 126 41.85 3.70 20.16
N THR A 127 43.08 3.26 19.91
CA THR A 127 43.97 3.85 18.90
C THR A 127 43.76 3.19 17.54
N ILE A 128 43.30 3.95 16.54
CA ILE A 128 43.22 3.48 15.15
C ILE A 128 44.64 3.44 14.57
N LYS A 129 45.18 2.25 14.32
CA LYS A 129 46.46 2.08 13.60
C LYS A 129 46.21 2.16 12.10
N LEU A 130 46.57 3.29 11.49
CA LEU A 130 46.58 3.47 10.03
C LEU A 130 47.96 3.08 9.48
N ASN A 131 48.05 1.97 8.75
CA ASN A 131 49.25 1.61 7.98
C ASN A 131 49.16 2.29 6.60
N ILE A 132 49.72 3.50 6.49
CA ILE A 132 49.83 4.21 5.21
C ILE A 132 51.11 3.75 4.53
N ALA A 133 51.00 2.87 3.53
CA ALA A 133 52.10 2.55 2.64
C ALA A 133 52.25 3.68 1.61
N VAL A 134 53.13 4.65 1.89
CA VAL A 134 53.55 5.63 0.89
C VAL A 134 54.45 4.93 -0.11
N ARG A 135 53.91 4.52 -1.27
CA ARG A 135 54.73 4.17 -2.44
C ARG A 135 55.32 5.48 -2.97
N ALA A 136 56.57 5.76 -2.62
CA ALA A 136 57.34 6.80 -3.26
C ALA A 136 57.48 6.47 -4.76
N PHE A 137 56.93 7.33 -5.61
CA PHE A 137 57.15 7.29 -7.05
C PHE A 137 58.54 7.87 -7.29
N SER A 138 59.52 7.01 -7.60
CA SER A 138 60.83 7.43 -8.11
C SER A 138 60.68 7.79 -9.59
N GLY A 139 61.13 9.00 -9.95
CA GLY A 139 61.28 9.43 -11.34
C GLY A 139 62.34 8.65 -12.11
#